data_AF-A0A2E1KL52-F1
#
_entry.id   AF-A0A2E1KL52-F1
#
_cell.length_a   1.000
_cell.length_b   1.000
_cell.length_c   1.000
_cell.angle_alpha   90.00
_cell.angle_beta   90.00
_cell.angle_gamma   90.00
#
_symmetry.space_group_name_H-M   'P 1'
#
loop_
_entity.id
_entity.type
_entity.pdbx_description
1 polymer ?
#
loop_
_entity_poly.entity_id
_entity_poly.type
_entity_poly.pdbx_seq_one_letter_code
_entity_poly.pdbx_strand_id
1 'polypeptide(L)'
;KVIKGRQIEIDRAIGNHTGGIYGDGKGWIVWPAPELETVIKPNDWNDLRIKVEGNRHITHLNGVQMVDFTYPAPGATTGVIAFQLHSGGEGRMRFKDVWIRDLSRKNEKPTDAQ
;
A
#
# COMPACT_ATOMS: atom_id res chain seq x y z
N LYS A 1 -7.59 7.67 19.45
CA LYS A 1 -6.11 7.55 19.33
C LYS A 1 -5.76 7.65 17.85
N VAL A 2 -4.90 8.57 17.42
CA VAL A 2 -4.49 8.69 16.00
C VAL A 2 -3.38 7.70 15.73
N ILE A 3 -3.56 6.84 14.72
CA ILE A 3 -2.51 5.92 14.26
C ILE A 3 -1.54 6.73 13.39
N LYS A 4 -0.23 6.55 13.62
CA LYS A 4 0.84 7.11 12.78
C LYS A 4 1.66 5.96 12.23
N GLY A 5 2.06 6.06 10.97
CA GLY A 5 2.87 5.05 10.30
C GLY A 5 3.03 5.36 8.82
N ARG A 6 3.57 4.40 8.09
CA ARG A 6 3.64 4.44 6.62
C ARG A 6 2.28 4.15 6.04
N GLN A 7 1.96 4.89 4.99
CA GLN A 7 0.71 4.84 4.26
C GLN A 7 1.03 4.65 2.78
N ILE A 8 0.36 3.69 2.16
CA ILE A 8 0.23 3.63 0.72
C ILE A 8 -1.04 4.41 0.37
N GLU A 9 -0.92 5.45 -0.45
CA GLU A 9 -2.04 6.34 -0.73
C GLU A 9 -3.13 5.65 -1.56
N ILE A 10 -4.39 5.94 -1.23
CA ILE A 10 -5.56 5.64 -2.04
C ILE A 10 -6.43 6.88 -2.12
N ASP A 11 -6.48 7.50 -3.30
CA ASP A 11 -7.39 8.59 -3.64
C ASP A 11 -8.12 8.26 -4.95
N ARG A 12 -9.40 8.66 -5.04
CA ARG A 12 -10.22 8.48 -6.24
C ARG A 12 -9.80 9.40 -7.38
N ALA A 13 -9.18 10.53 -7.09
CA ALA A 13 -8.82 11.53 -8.08
C ALA A 13 -7.55 11.14 -8.85
N ILE A 14 -7.59 11.34 -10.16
CA ILE A 14 -6.40 11.23 -11.02
C ILE A 14 -5.43 12.35 -10.62
N GLY A 15 -4.15 12.01 -10.46
CA GLY A 15 -3.11 12.97 -10.08
C GLY A 15 -2.86 13.10 -8.57
N ASN A 16 -3.61 12.34 -7.74
CA ASN A 16 -3.44 12.34 -6.28
C ASN A 16 -2.55 11.18 -5.78
N HIS A 17 -1.65 10.68 -6.63
CA HIS A 17 -0.52 9.82 -6.25
C HIS A 17 -0.92 8.46 -5.64
N THR A 18 -2.06 7.87 -6.05
CA THR A 18 -2.46 6.52 -5.59
C THR A 18 -1.35 5.51 -5.84
N GLY A 19 -1.05 4.70 -4.82
CA GLY A 19 0.08 3.76 -4.83
C GLY A 19 1.43 4.37 -4.43
N GLY A 20 1.49 5.70 -4.26
CA GLY A 20 2.61 6.41 -3.64
C GLY A 20 2.72 6.15 -2.14
N ILE A 21 3.82 6.61 -1.54
CA ILE A 21 4.09 6.43 -0.11
C ILE A 21 4.11 7.76 0.62
N TYR A 22 3.27 7.85 1.65
CA TYR A 22 3.14 8.97 2.58
C TYR A 22 3.41 8.49 4.01
N GLY A 23 3.81 9.37 4.91
CA GLY A 23 3.74 9.12 6.35
C GLY A 23 5.07 9.30 7.08
N ASP A 24 5.28 8.51 8.14
CA ASP A 24 6.41 8.60 9.07
C ASP A 24 6.64 10.01 9.66
N GLY A 25 5.60 10.86 9.65
CA GLY A 25 5.72 12.28 10.03
C GLY A 25 6.52 13.14 9.05
N LYS A 26 6.88 12.60 7.87
CA LYS A 26 7.68 13.28 6.84
C LYS A 26 6.85 13.84 5.69
N GLY A 27 5.55 13.54 5.65
CA GLY A 27 4.71 13.87 4.51
C GLY A 27 4.91 12.88 3.36
N TRP A 28 4.97 13.39 2.14
CA TRP A 28 5.23 12.59 0.95
C TRP A 28 6.66 12.07 0.90
N ILE A 29 6.82 10.77 0.72
CA ILE A 29 8.12 10.08 0.68
C ILE A 29 8.49 9.74 -0.77
N VAL A 30 7.54 9.23 -1.54
CA VAL A 30 7.71 8.92 -2.96
C VAL A 30 6.36 8.98 -3.67
N TRP A 31 6.34 9.60 -4.85
CA TRP A 31 5.20 9.61 -5.76
C TRP A 31 5.39 8.57 -6.85
N PRO A 32 4.29 8.03 -7.43
CA PRO A 32 4.36 7.33 -8.71
C PRO A 32 4.95 8.23 -9.79
N ALA A 33 5.44 7.64 -10.87
CA ALA A 33 5.82 8.42 -12.05
C ALA A 33 4.57 9.13 -12.63
N PRO A 34 4.69 10.36 -13.17
CA PRO A 34 3.53 11.13 -13.64
C PRO A 34 2.62 10.40 -14.63
N GLU A 35 3.19 9.59 -15.52
CA GLU A 35 2.46 8.78 -16.50
C GLU A 35 1.56 7.70 -15.85
N LEU A 36 1.84 7.32 -14.60
CA LEU A 36 1.09 6.31 -13.87
C LEU A 36 -0.12 6.88 -13.11
N GLU A 37 -0.25 8.20 -13.00
CA GLU A 37 -1.37 8.84 -12.27
C GLU A 37 -2.75 8.48 -12.85
N THR A 38 -2.80 8.03 -14.11
CA THR A 38 -4.03 7.64 -14.81
C THR A 38 -4.38 6.15 -14.67
N VAL A 39 -3.54 5.34 -13.99
CA VAL A 39 -3.79 3.90 -13.81
C VAL A 39 -4.99 3.63 -12.90
N ILE A 40 -5.32 4.54 -11.99
CA ILE A 40 -6.51 4.45 -11.14
C ILE A 40 -7.79 4.46 -11.98
N LYS A 41 -8.78 3.71 -11.54
CA LYS A 41 -10.16 3.75 -12.03
C LYS A 41 -11.05 4.46 -10.99
N PRO A 42 -11.32 5.77 -11.10
CA PRO A 42 -11.93 6.58 -10.04
C PRO A 42 -13.28 6.08 -9.49
N ASN A 43 -14.07 5.41 -10.33
CA ASN A 43 -15.44 4.98 -10.00
C ASN A 43 -15.62 3.45 -10.13
N ASP A 44 -14.53 2.70 -10.08
CA ASP A 44 -14.52 1.24 -10.21
C ASP A 44 -13.59 0.59 -9.18
N TRP A 45 -13.64 -0.73 -9.07
CA TRP A 45 -12.74 -1.51 -8.24
C TRP A 45 -11.31 -1.43 -8.76
N ASN A 46 -10.36 -1.15 -7.87
CA ASN A 46 -8.94 -1.17 -8.20
C ASN A 46 -8.24 -2.26 -7.39
N ASP A 47 -7.34 -3.00 -8.06
CA ASP A 47 -6.52 -4.02 -7.41
C ASP A 47 -5.23 -3.38 -6.94
N LEU A 48 -5.03 -3.31 -5.62
CA LEU A 48 -3.82 -2.79 -5.00
C LEU A 48 -3.01 -3.94 -4.41
N ARG A 49 -1.78 -4.14 -4.90
CA ARG A 49 -0.81 -5.07 -4.31
C ARG A 49 0.32 -4.29 -3.67
N ILE A 50 0.57 -4.58 -2.39
CA ILE A 50 1.68 -4.01 -1.64
C ILE A 50 2.62 -5.16 -1.26
N LYS A 51 3.90 -5.04 -1.60
CA LYS A 51 4.96 -5.96 -1.21
C LYS A 51 5.98 -5.20 -0.38
N VAL A 52 6.25 -5.69 0.82
CA VAL A 52 7.28 -5.15 1.71
C VAL A 52 8.26 -6.26 2.05
N GLU A 53 9.52 -6.08 1.65
CA GLU A 53 10.63 -7.00 1.94
C GLU A 53 11.76 -6.21 2.60
N GLY A 54 11.91 -6.35 3.91
CA GLY A 54 12.82 -5.51 4.69
C GLY A 54 12.46 -4.03 4.58
N ASN A 55 13.36 -3.23 4.01
CA ASN A 55 13.17 -1.80 3.76
C ASN A 55 12.67 -1.47 2.34
N ARG A 56 12.49 -2.47 1.47
CA ARG A 56 12.00 -2.28 0.09
C ARG A 56 10.48 -2.42 0.04
N HIS A 57 9.84 -1.41 -0.54
CA HIS A 57 8.39 -1.29 -0.67
C HIS A 57 8.05 -1.18 -2.14
N ILE A 58 7.22 -2.10 -2.62
CA ILE A 58 6.78 -2.15 -4.01
C ILE A 58 5.26 -2.13 -4.04
N THR A 59 4.68 -1.21 -4.80
CA THR A 59 3.23 -1.08 -4.97
C THR A 59 2.86 -1.36 -6.42
N HIS A 60 1.74 -2.03 -6.63
CA HIS A 60 1.13 -2.21 -7.95
C HIS A 60 -0.34 -1.82 -7.87
N LEU A 61 -0.81 -1.09 -8.88
CA LEU A 61 -2.21 -0.73 -9.05
C LEU A 61 -2.68 -1.32 -10.38
N ASN A 62 -3.76 -2.11 -10.36
CA ASN A 62 -4.32 -2.75 -11.55
C ASN A 62 -3.28 -3.53 -12.38
N GLY A 63 -2.32 -4.17 -11.69
CA GLY A 63 -1.22 -4.94 -12.30
C GLY A 63 -0.01 -4.11 -12.75
N VAL A 64 -0.11 -2.77 -12.76
CA VAL A 64 1.00 -1.87 -13.13
C VAL A 64 1.81 -1.53 -11.88
N GLN A 65 3.14 -1.65 -11.94
CA GLN A 65 4.02 -1.25 -10.84
C GLN A 65 4.03 0.28 -10.71
N MET A 66 3.67 0.80 -9.53
CA MET A 66 3.56 2.24 -9.27
C MET A 66 4.83 2.80 -8.65
N VAL A 67 5.35 2.13 -7.63
CA VAL A 67 6.55 2.50 -6.89
C VAL A 67 7.38 1.25 -6.60
N ASP A 68 8.70 1.39 -6.67
CA ASP A 68 9.69 0.46 -6.12
C ASP A 68 10.72 1.29 -5.34
N PHE A 69 10.53 1.37 -4.03
CA PHE A 69 11.26 2.28 -3.18
C PHE A 69 11.98 1.54 -2.06
N THR A 70 13.28 1.76 -1.93
CA THR A 70 14.09 1.23 -0.84
C THR A 70 14.40 2.34 0.15
N TYR A 71 13.88 2.22 1.37
CA TYR A 71 14.14 3.20 2.41
C TYR A 71 15.62 3.17 2.84
N PRO A 72 16.30 4.32 3.00
CA PRO A 72 17.68 4.36 3.49
C PRO A 72 17.86 3.77 4.89
N ALA A 73 16.81 3.85 5.72
CA ALA A 73 16.75 3.22 7.03
C ALA A 73 15.40 2.49 7.18
N PRO A 74 15.37 1.24 7.70
CA PRO A 74 14.17 0.41 7.73
C PRO A 74 13.02 1.00 8.56
N GLY A 75 13.32 1.88 9.54
CA GLY A 75 12.34 2.40 10.49
C GLY A 75 11.64 1.27 11.25
N ALA A 76 10.31 1.32 11.38
CA ALA A 76 9.55 0.27 12.08
C ALA A 76 9.58 -1.06 11.30
N THR A 77 9.86 -2.16 12.01
CA THR A 77 9.94 -3.54 11.46
C THR A 77 8.73 -4.40 11.77
N THR A 78 7.87 -3.95 12.69
CA THR A 78 6.61 -4.61 13.06
C THR A 78 5.52 -3.56 13.25
N GLY A 79 4.26 -3.95 13.11
CA GLY A 79 3.13 -3.05 13.26
C GLY A 79 1.81 -3.71 12.91
N VAL A 80 0.77 -2.89 12.83
CA VAL A 80 -0.56 -3.30 12.39
C VAL A 80 -0.84 -2.73 10.99
N ILE A 81 -1.69 -3.42 10.24
CA ILE A 81 -2.28 -2.91 9.00
C ILE A 81 -3.64 -2.30 9.35
N ALA A 82 -3.91 -1.10 8.82
CA ALA A 82 -5.15 -0.40 9.05
C ALA A 82 -5.61 0.31 7.77
N PHE A 83 -6.92 0.46 7.61
CA PHE A 83 -7.49 1.31 6.58
C PHE A 83 -7.80 2.68 7.16
N GLN A 84 -7.32 3.73 6.47
CA GLN A 84 -7.58 5.11 6.86
C GLN A 84 -8.89 5.58 6.22
N LEU A 85 -9.69 6.30 7.00
CA LEU A 85 -10.74 7.18 6.50
C LEU A 85 -10.32 8.62 6.77
N HIS A 86 -9.93 9.36 5.73
CA HIS A 86 -9.50 10.74 5.87
C HIS A 86 -10.65 11.62 6.35
N SER A 87 -10.38 12.53 7.31
CA SER A 87 -11.37 13.48 7.79
C SER A 87 -11.64 14.58 6.76
N GLY A 88 -12.91 14.92 6.52
CA GLY A 88 -13.27 16.11 5.73
C GLY A 88 -13.52 15.88 4.23
N GLY A 89 -13.62 14.63 3.76
CA GLY A 89 -14.00 14.30 2.38
C GLY A 89 -15.35 13.58 2.25
N GLU A 90 -15.79 13.34 1.01
CA GLU A 90 -16.89 12.41 0.69
C GLU A 90 -16.42 10.96 0.87
N GLY A 91 -16.21 10.56 2.13
CA GLY A 91 -15.55 9.31 2.48
C GLY A 91 -16.45 8.08 2.38
N ARG A 92 -16.77 7.63 1.18
CA ARG A 92 -17.35 6.29 0.96
C ARG A 92 -16.38 5.39 0.21
N MET A 93 -15.36 4.91 0.92
CA MET A 93 -14.48 3.85 0.42
C MET A 93 -15.06 2.47 0.73
N ARG A 94 -14.83 1.51 -0.16
CA ARG A 94 -15.19 0.10 0.05
C ARG A 94 -13.97 -0.76 -0.22
N PHE A 95 -13.74 -1.73 0.64
CA PHE A 95 -12.66 -2.71 0.51
C PHE A 95 -13.29 -4.11 0.45
N LYS A 96 -12.74 -4.98 -0.38
CA LYS A 96 -13.10 -6.40 -0.47
C LYS A 96 -11.85 -7.19 -0.82
N ASP A 97 -11.91 -8.51 -0.68
CA ASP A 97 -10.84 -9.43 -1.11
C ASP A 97 -9.48 -9.06 -0.51
N VAL A 98 -9.46 -8.77 0.79
CA VAL A 98 -8.25 -8.36 1.53
C VAL A 98 -7.53 -9.60 2.03
N TRP A 99 -6.31 -9.81 1.56
CA TRP A 99 -5.45 -10.93 1.93
C TRP A 99 -4.09 -10.42 2.40
N ILE A 100 -3.49 -11.13 3.36
CA ILE A 100 -2.15 -10.85 3.85
C ILE A 100 -1.35 -12.14 3.80
N ARG A 101 -0.14 -12.07 3.23
CA ARG A 101 0.84 -13.15 3.27
C ARG A 101 2.09 -12.70 3.98
N ASP A 102 2.40 -13.35 5.09
CA ASP A 102 3.66 -13.17 5.80
C ASP A 102 4.81 -13.77 4.98
N LEU A 103 5.74 -12.92 4.54
CA LEU A 103 6.89 -13.34 3.71
C LEU A 103 8.04 -13.91 4.56
N SER A 104 7.99 -13.80 5.89
CA SER A 104 9.01 -14.36 6.79
C SER A 104 8.86 -15.87 6.99
N ARG A 105 7.65 -16.39 6.77
CA ARG A 105 7.36 -17.82 6.84
C ARG A 105 7.79 -18.46 5.52
N LYS A 106 8.81 -19.33 5.56
CA LYS A 106 9.14 -20.17 4.42
C LYS A 106 7.90 -20.99 4.05
N ASN A 107 7.75 -21.32 2.76
CA ASN A 107 6.74 -22.26 2.28
C ASN A 107 6.92 -23.61 3.02
N GLU A 108 6.25 -23.77 4.16
CA GLU A 108 6.04 -25.09 4.75
C GLU A 108 5.14 -25.83 3.76
N LYS A 109 5.70 -26.85 3.12
CA LYS A 109 4.87 -27.83 2.42
C LYS A 109 3.88 -28.39 3.45
N PRO A 110 2.61 -28.63 3.07
CA PRO A 110 1.70 -29.34 3.96
C PRO A 110 2.40 -30.63 4.37
N THR A 111 2.63 -30.81 5.66
CA THR A 111 3.02 -32.11 6.20
C THR A 111 1.79 -32.98 6.03
N ASP A 112 1.85 -33.91 5.07
CA ASP A 112 0.82 -34.94 4.92
C ASP A 112 0.64 -35.61 6.28
N ALA A 113 -0.55 -35.43 6.87
CA ALA A 113 -0.95 -36.16 8.05
C ALA A 113 -1.11 -37.63 7.65
N GLN A 114 -0.24 -38.48 8.21
CA GLN A 114 -0.42 -39.93 8.26
C GLN A 114 -1.53 -40.29 9.25
#